data_AF-A0A921NLT3-F1
#
_entry.id   AF-A0A921NLT3-F1
#
_cell.length_a   1.000
_cell.length_b   1.000
_cell.length_c   1.000
_cell.angle_alpha   90.00
_cell.angle_beta   90.00
_cell.angle_gamma   90.00
#
_symmetry.space_group_name_H-M   'P 1'
#
loop_
_entity.id
_entity.type
_entity.pdbx_description
1 polymer ?
#
loop_
_entity_poly.entity_id
_entity_poly.type
_entity_poly.pdbx_seq_one_letter_code
_entity_poly.pdbx_strand_id
1 'polypeptide(L)'
;LRIERAYLESIAHLPEPESPSLETRALILETLMQIDAMLDRMPDNVRRAFLLSQFEGLSYAQIAERLGVTVSSVQKYMTRAIVACYQVVYEE
;
A
#
# COMPACT_ATOMS: atom_id res chain seq x y z
N LEU A 1 -0.44 -8.96 12.07
CA LEU A 1 -1.63 -8.71 12.93
C LEU A 1 -2.02 -7.23 13.06
N ARG A 2 -1.12 -6.23 12.89
CA ARG A 2 -1.50 -4.81 13.00
C ARG A 2 -2.58 -4.41 11.97
N ILE A 3 -2.41 -4.80 10.71
CA ILE A 3 -3.34 -4.43 9.63
C ILE A 3 -4.71 -5.11 9.77
N GLU A 4 -4.72 -6.38 10.19
CA GLU A 4 -5.93 -7.13 10.48
C GLU A 4 -6.75 -6.47 11.59
N ARG A 5 -6.10 -6.13 12.70
CA ARG A 5 -6.77 -5.45 13.81
C ARG A 5 -7.36 -4.10 13.37
N ALA A 6 -6.61 -3.31 12.60
CA ALA A 6 -7.09 -2.03 12.08
C ALA A 6 -8.31 -2.19 11.14
N TYR A 7 -8.34 -3.24 10.32
CA TYR A 7 -9.49 -3.56 9.49
C TYR A 7 -10.71 -3.99 10.32
N LEU A 8 -10.52 -4.86 11.33
CA LEU A 8 -11.62 -5.26 12.21
C LEU A 8 -12.19 -4.08 12.99
N GLU A 9 -11.34 -3.17 13.46
CA GLU A 9 -11.75 -1.92 14.12
C GLU A 9 -12.53 -1.00 13.16
N SER A 10 -12.15 -0.92 11.87
CA SER A 10 -12.86 -0.06 10.90
C SER A 10 -14.27 -0.56 10.56
N ILE A 11 -14.47 -1.87 10.53
CA ILE A 11 -15.79 -2.46 10.22
C ILE A 11 -16.66 -2.69 11.46
N ALA A 12 -16.12 -2.60 12.67
CA ALA A 12 -16.85 -2.87 13.92
C ALA A 12 -18.04 -1.93 14.16
N HIS A 13 -18.07 -0.77 13.49
CA HIS A 13 -19.11 0.24 13.63
C HIS A 13 -20.12 0.25 12.47
N LEU A 14 -19.94 -0.63 11.46
CA LEU A 14 -20.84 -0.69 10.32
C LEU A 14 -22.14 -1.43 10.68
N PRO A 15 -23.31 -0.92 10.23
CA PRO A 15 -24.56 -1.63 10.39
C PRO A 15 -24.55 -2.92 9.56
N GLU A 16 -25.28 -3.95 9.97
CA GLU A 16 -25.35 -5.27 9.30
C GLU A 16 -25.49 -5.23 7.76
N PRO A 17 -26.34 -4.38 7.13
CA PRO A 17 -26.44 -4.32 5.67
C PRO A 17 -25.16 -3.84 4.96
N GLU A 18 -24.28 -3.12 5.65
CA GLU A 18 -23.01 -2.61 5.12
C GLU A 18 -21.80 -3.43 5.60
N SER A 19 -22.02 -4.32 6.57
CA SER A 19 -20.98 -5.18 7.10
C SER A 19 -20.62 -6.27 6.07
N PRO A 20 -19.33 -6.41 5.70
CA PRO A 20 -18.90 -7.46 4.80
C PRO A 20 -19.17 -8.85 5.41
N SER A 21 -19.52 -9.83 4.57
CA SER A 21 -19.67 -11.22 4.98
C SER A 21 -18.35 -11.79 5.50
N LEU A 22 -18.37 -12.92 6.21
CA LEU A 22 -17.15 -13.56 6.69
C LEU A 22 -16.19 -13.96 5.56
N GLU A 23 -16.74 -14.45 4.45
CA GLU A 23 -15.97 -14.79 3.25
C GLU A 23 -15.31 -13.53 2.65
N THR A 24 -16.08 -12.45 2.46
CA THR A 24 -15.55 -11.18 1.95
C THR A 24 -14.50 -10.60 2.88
N ARG A 25 -14.68 -10.70 4.21
CA ARG A 25 -13.67 -10.27 5.19
C ARG A 25 -12.37 -11.06 5.06
N ALA A 26 -12.45 -12.37 4.87
CA ALA A 26 -11.27 -13.21 4.68
C ALA A 26 -10.48 -12.79 3.43
N LEU A 27 -11.16 -12.57 2.29
CA LEU A 27 -10.54 -12.11 1.05
C LEU A 27 -9.87 -10.73 1.20
N ILE A 28 -10.55 -9.80 1.88
CA ILE A 28 -9.99 -8.46 2.15
C ILE A 28 -8.74 -8.57 3.02
N LEU A 29 -8.79 -9.36 4.10
CA LEU A 29 -7.67 -9.55 5.01
C LEU A 29 -6.46 -10.17 4.31
N GLU A 30 -6.68 -11.21 3.50
CA GLU A 30 -5.64 -11.84 2.70
C GLU A 30 -4.97 -10.83 1.77
N THR A 31 -5.77 -10.05 1.04
CA THR A 31 -5.27 -9.02 0.13
C THR A 31 -4.47 -7.94 0.88
N LEU A 32 -4.98 -7.46 2.02
CA LEU A 32 -4.28 -6.49 2.86
C LEU A 32 -2.95 -7.03 3.38
N MET A 33 -2.90 -8.31 3.76
CA MET A 33 -1.65 -8.97 4.20
C MET A 33 -0.62 -9.08 3.06
N GLN A 34 -1.07 -9.39 1.84
CA GLN A 34 -0.19 -9.42 0.66
C GLN A 34 0.41 -8.04 0.36
N ILE A 35 -0.42 -6.99 0.45
CA ILE A 35 0.03 -5.60 0.28
C ILE A 35 1.01 -5.19 1.38
N ASP A 36 0.73 -5.52 2.65
CA ASP A 36 1.61 -5.22 3.79
C ASP A 36 2.98 -5.89 3.61
N ALA A 37 3.00 -7.18 3.28
CA ALA A 37 4.23 -7.93 3.02
C ALA A 37 5.01 -7.43 1.80
N MET A 38 4.32 -6.94 0.76
CA MET A 38 4.96 -6.28 -0.37
C MET A 38 5.65 -4.99 0.06
N LEU A 39 4.93 -4.11 0.76
CA LEU A 39 5.44 -2.82 1.21
C LEU A 39 6.64 -3.00 2.16
N ASP A 40 6.60 -4.00 3.05
CA ASP A 40 7.70 -4.31 3.97
C ASP A 40 8.97 -4.79 3.28
N ARG A 41 8.86 -5.40 2.09
CA ARG A 41 10.02 -5.81 1.28
C ARG A 41 10.64 -4.65 0.49
N MET A 42 9.96 -3.50 0.38
CA MET A 42 10.49 -2.34 -0.33
C MET A 42 11.54 -1.60 0.53
N PRO A 43 12.62 -1.07 -0.07
CA PRO A 43 13.49 -0.12 0.61
C PRO A 43 12.71 1.11 1.08
N ASP A 44 13.11 1.71 2.19
CA ASP A 44 12.33 2.77 2.85
C ASP A 44 11.98 3.95 1.92
N ASN A 45 12.96 4.48 1.18
CA ASN A 45 12.71 5.59 0.24
C ASN A 45 11.79 5.19 -0.93
N VAL A 46 11.80 3.91 -1.34
CA VAL A 46 10.90 3.39 -2.38
C VAL A 46 9.48 3.32 -1.84
N ARG A 47 9.30 2.72 -0.66
CA ARG A 47 8.01 2.65 0.04
C ARG A 47 7.43 4.05 0.29
N ARG A 48 8.23 4.98 0.82
CA ARG A 48 7.79 6.35 1.12
C ARG A 48 7.37 7.10 -0.15
N ALA A 49 8.17 7.04 -1.21
CA ALA A 49 7.80 7.67 -2.49
C ALA A 49 6.49 7.10 -3.06
N PHE A 50 6.33 5.77 -3.01
CA PHE A 50 5.12 5.10 -3.46
C PHE A 50 3.89 5.53 -2.65
N LEU A 51 3.98 5.51 -1.32
CA LEU A 51 2.87 5.91 -0.45
C LEU A 51 2.47 7.39 -0.65
N LEU A 52 3.46 8.29 -0.76
CA LEU A 52 3.20 9.71 -1.02
C LEU A 52 2.51 9.94 -2.37
N SER A 53 2.84 9.15 -3.39
CA SER A 53 2.21 9.24 -4.70
C SER A 53 0.79 8.66 -4.70
N GLN A 54 0.59 7.47 -4.13
CA GLN A 54 -0.68 6.74 -4.25
C GLN A 54 -1.72 7.13 -3.20
N PHE A 55 -1.31 7.43 -1.98
CA PHE A 55 -2.22 7.74 -0.86
C PHE A 55 -2.36 9.24 -0.61
N GLU A 56 -1.29 10.01 -0.79
CA GLU A 56 -1.31 11.47 -0.60
C GLU A 56 -1.45 12.25 -1.93
N GLY A 57 -1.41 11.58 -3.09
CA GLY A 57 -1.61 12.19 -4.39
C GLY A 57 -0.51 13.18 -4.81
N LEU A 58 0.68 13.13 -4.18
CA LEU A 58 1.75 14.07 -4.46
C LEU A 58 2.40 13.81 -5.82
N SER A 59 2.76 14.89 -6.51
CA SER A 59 3.57 14.83 -7.73
C SER A 59 5.01 14.42 -7.43
N TYR A 60 5.73 13.92 -8.45
CA TYR A 60 7.13 13.50 -8.27
C TYR A 60 8.05 14.65 -7.85
N ALA A 61 7.72 15.89 -8.23
CA ALA A 61 8.45 17.08 -7.78
C ALA A 61 8.26 17.32 -6.27
N GLN A 62 7.03 17.25 -5.78
CA GLN A 62 6.73 17.42 -4.35
C GLN A 62 7.34 16.27 -3.51
N ILE A 63 7.34 15.05 -4.04
CA ILE A 63 7.98 13.91 -3.38
C ILE A 63 9.49 14.10 -3.32
N ALA A 64 10.10 14.55 -4.42
CA ALA A 64 11.54 14.81 -4.48
C ALA A 64 11.97 15.84 -3.43
N GLU A 65 11.22 16.95 -3.32
CA GLU A 65 11.41 17.97 -2.28
C GLU A 65 11.27 17.37 -0.88
N ARG A 66 10.18 16.65 -0.59
CA ARG A 66 9.88 16.09 0.73
C ARG A 66 10.88 15.01 1.17
N LEU A 67 11.46 14.27 0.23
CA LEU A 67 12.43 13.21 0.51
C LEU A 67 13.88 13.72 0.42
N GLY A 68 14.13 14.95 0.00
CA GLY A 68 15.48 15.49 -0.19
C GLY A 68 16.26 14.79 -1.30
N VAL A 69 15.59 14.40 -2.38
CA VAL A 69 16.19 13.66 -3.53
C VAL A 69 15.84 14.35 -4.85
N THR A 70 16.37 13.84 -5.96
CA THR A 70 16.01 14.35 -7.30
C THR A 70 14.72 13.71 -7.81
N VAL A 71 14.02 14.40 -8.73
CA VAL A 71 12.85 13.83 -9.44
C VAL A 71 13.22 12.54 -10.18
N SER A 72 14.44 12.44 -10.73
CA SER A 72 14.91 11.20 -11.38
C SER A 72 15.03 10.04 -10.38
N SER A 73 15.46 10.31 -9.14
CA SER A 73 15.47 9.30 -8.07
C SER A 73 14.05 8.83 -7.76
N VAL A 74 13.09 9.75 -7.67
CA VAL A 74 11.66 9.41 -7.43
C VAL A 74 11.12 8.55 -8.57
N GLN A 75 11.40 8.86 -9.83
CA GLN A 75 11.01 8.02 -10.96
C GLN A 75 11.55 6.59 -10.83
N LYS A 76 12.84 6.43 -10.50
CA LYS A 76 13.45 5.12 -10.26
C LYS A 76 12.81 4.39 -9.08
N TYR A 77 12.47 5.11 -8.00
CA TYR A 77 11.75 4.54 -6.87
C TYR A 77 10.37 4.03 -7.29
N MET A 78 9.62 4.83 -8.06
CA MET A 78 8.29 4.43 -8.55
C MET A 78 8.35 3.22 -9.48
N THR A 79 9.33 3.14 -10.38
CA THR A 79 9.53 1.94 -11.20
C THR A 79 9.74 0.69 -10.34
N ARG A 80 10.60 0.77 -9.32
CA ARG A 80 10.84 -0.36 -8.41
C ARG A 80 9.60 -0.75 -7.62
N ALA A 81 8.83 0.24 -7.14
CA ALA A 81 7.59 -0.02 -6.42
C ALA A 81 6.56 -0.72 -7.31
N ILE A 82 6.37 -0.24 -8.54
CA ILE A 82 5.42 -0.83 -9.51
C ILE A 82 5.83 -2.26 -9.86
N VAL A 83 7.12 -2.53 -10.06
CA VAL A 83 7.62 -3.90 -10.30
C VAL A 83 7.29 -4.81 -9.12
N ALA A 84 7.53 -4.36 -7.89
CA ALA A 84 7.17 -5.14 -6.70
C ALA A 84 5.65 -5.39 -6.59
N CYS A 85 4.81 -4.43 -6.97
CA CYS A 85 3.36 -4.64 -7.08
C CYS A 85 3.01 -5.71 -8.12
N TYR A 86 3.65 -5.64 -9.29
CA TYR A 86 3.41 -6.60 -10.37
C TYR A 86 3.73 -8.03 -9.94
N GLN A 87 4.84 -8.23 -9.22
CA GLN A 87 5.22 -9.55 -8.71
C GLN A 87 4.18 -10.13 -7.77
N VAL A 88 3.59 -9.33 -6.89
CA VAL A 88 2.57 -9.82 -5.94
C VAL A 88 1.26 -10.19 -6.63
N VAL A 89 0.91 -9.50 -7.71
CA VAL A 89 -0.34 -9.74 -8.44
C VAL A 89 -0.22 -10.90 -9.44
N TYR A 90 0.97 -11.15 -9.98
CA TYR A 90 1.15 -12.05 -11.13
C TYR A 90 2.20 -13.16 -10.95
N GLU A 91 3.00 -13.18 -9.88
CA GLU A 91 3.80 -14.37 -9.54
C GLU A 91 2.93 -15.28 -8.64
N GLU A 92 2.46 -16.40 -9.22
CA GLU A 92 1.94 -17.57 -8.49
C GLU A 92 3.06 -18.34 -7.77
#